data_AF-A0A183J4H1-F1
#
_entry.id   AF-A0A183J4H1-F1
#
_cell.length_a   1.000
_cell.length_b   1.000
_cell.length_c   1.000
_cell.angle_alpha   90.00
_cell.angle_beta   90.00
_cell.angle_gamma   90.00
#
_symmetry.space_group_name_H-M   'P 1'
#
loop_
_entity.id
_entity.type
_entity.pdbx_description
1 polymer ?
#
loop_
_entity_poly.entity_id
_entity_poly.type
_entity_poly.pdbx_seq_one_letter_code
_entity_poly.pdbx_strand_id
1 'polypeptide(L)' 'MDRNRALRRNNKGLALDGFHPRPNISDIPLRMVVGSKYVGAIIGQGGANIRQITKDSKAR' A
#
# COMPACT_ATOMS: atom_id res chain seq x y z
N MET A 1 20.72 19.81 49.62
CA MET A 1 19.53 20.33 48.90
C MET A 1 19.90 20.46 47.43
N ASP A 2 19.73 19.38 46.68
CA ASP A 2 20.27 19.22 45.33
C ASP A 2 19.54 20.11 44.33
N ARG A 3 20.23 21.16 43.88
CA ARG A 3 19.78 22.13 42.86
C ARG A 3 19.61 21.54 41.46
N ASN A 4 19.78 20.23 41.29
CA ASN A 4 19.82 19.57 39.97
C ASN A 4 18.47 19.00 39.50
N ARG A 5 17.34 19.47 40.08
CA ARG A 5 16.00 18.92 39.81
C ARG A 5 15.30 19.51 38.58
N ALA A 6 15.78 20.63 38.03
CA ALA A 6 15.09 21.37 36.97
C ALA A 6 15.46 20.93 35.53
N LEU A 7 16.41 20.01 35.35
CA LEU A 7 16.77 19.46 34.02
C LEU A 7 16.10 18.12 33.71
N ARG A 8 15.25 17.58 34.60
CA ARG A 8 14.38 16.40 34.31
C ARG A 8 13.03 16.79 33.70
N ARG A 9 12.94 17.94 33.03
CA ARG A 9 11.83 18.19 32.11
C ARG A 9 12.20 17.56 30.78
N ASN A 10 12.13 16.24 30.81
CA ASN A 10 12.44 15.34 29.72
C ASN A 10 11.92 15.91 28.41
N ASN A 11 12.89 16.22 27.57
CA ASN A 11 12.83 16.25 26.13
C ASN A 11 11.69 15.33 25.65
N LYS A 12 10.50 15.91 25.49
CA LYS A 12 9.46 15.32 24.64
C LYS A 12 10.03 15.52 23.25
N GLY A 13 10.94 14.61 22.88
CA GLY A 13 11.42 14.47 21.54
C GLY A 13 10.20 14.59 20.65
N LEU A 14 10.28 15.54 19.74
CA LEU A 14 9.37 15.70 18.62
C LEU A 14 9.03 14.29 18.18
N ALA A 15 7.83 13.81 18.49
CA ALA A 15 7.42 12.49 18.05
C ALA A 15 7.08 12.63 16.57
N LEU A 16 8.14 12.66 15.76
CA LEU A 16 8.13 12.23 14.37
C LEU A 16 7.96 10.71 14.29
N ASP A 17 7.17 10.11 15.20
CA ASP A 17 6.75 8.73 15.04
C ASP A 17 5.57 8.75 14.09
N GLY A 18 5.95 8.69 12.82
CA GLY A 18 5.07 8.63 11.70
C GLY A 18 4.14 7.43 11.84
N PHE A 19 2.87 7.73 12.09
CA PHE A 19 1.77 6.84 11.76
C PHE A 19 1.64 6.81 10.23
N HIS A 20 2.65 6.23 9.56
CA HIS A 20 2.49 5.76 8.20
C HIS A 20 1.82 4.38 8.37
N PRO A 21 0.50 4.25 8.13
CA PRO A 21 -0.08 2.92 8.01
C PRO A 21 0.80 2.18 6.99
N ARG A 22 1.40 1.06 7.41
CA ARG A 22 2.17 0.25 6.47
C ARG A 22 1.21 -0.07 5.32
N PRO A 23 1.55 0.33 4.08
CA PRO A 23 0.63 0.14 2.97
C PRO A 23 0.27 -1.34 2.94
N ASN A 24 -1.03 -1.64 2.98
CA ASN A 24 -1.45 -3.00 2.79
C ASN A 24 -0.97 -3.40 1.39
N ILE A 25 -0.44 -4.61 1.24
CA ILE A 25 0.04 -5.09 -0.06
C ILE A 25 -1.11 -5.05 -1.09
N SER A 26 -2.37 -5.18 -0.64
CA SER A 26 -3.55 -4.98 -1.47
C SER A 26 -3.72 -3.57 -2.05
N ASP A 27 -3.14 -2.55 -1.40
CA ASP A 27 -3.25 -1.15 -1.80
C ASP A 27 -2.14 -0.78 -2.79
N ILE A 28 -1.17 -1.68 -3.00
CA ILE A 28 -0.09 -1.52 -3.95
C ILE A 28 -0.49 -2.28 -5.23
N PRO A 29 -0.74 -1.60 -6.35
CA PRO A 29 -1.15 -2.27 -7.58
C PRO A 29 0.01 -3.10 -8.14
N LEU A 30 -0.25 -4.38 -8.41
CA LEU A 30 0.68 -5.23 -9.14
C LEU A 30 0.78 -4.77 -10.60
N ARG A 31 2.00 -4.52 -11.07
CA ARG A 31 2.30 -4.21 -12.49
C ARG A 31 3.13 -5.34 -13.09
N MET A 32 2.65 -5.90 -14.19
CA MET A 32 3.35 -6.96 -14.92
C MET A 32 3.29 -6.69 -16.42
N VAL A 33 4.34 -7.08 -17.14
CA VAL A 33 4.40 -6.98 -18.60
C VAL A 33 3.81 -8.25 -19.22
N VAL A 34 2.97 -8.07 -20.23
CA VAL A 34 2.36 -9.16 -21.01
C VAL A 34 2.73 -9.01 -22.48
N GLY A 35 3.01 -10.13 -23.13
CA GLY A 35 3.26 -10.16 -24.57
C GLY A 35 2.02 -9.72 -25.34
N SER A 36 2.19 -8.82 -26.32
CA SER A 36 1.09 -8.23 -27.11
C SER A 36 0.15 -9.26 -27.73
N LYS A 37 0.69 -10.40 -28.18
CA LYS A 37 -0.07 -11.54 -28.74
C LYS A 37 -1.14 -12.11 -27.80
N TYR A 38 -1.03 -11.91 -26.50
CA TYR A 38 -1.95 -12.48 -25.51
C TYR A 38 -2.98 -11.48 -24.98
N VAL A 39 -2.79 -10.18 -25.23
CA VAL A 39 -3.61 -9.11 -24.62
C VAL A 39 -5.09 -9.25 -25.02
N GLY A 40 -5.37 -9.57 -26.28
CA GLY A 40 -6.75 -9.77 -26.75
C GLY A 40 -7.48 -10.89 -26.00
N ALA A 41 -6.80 -12.01 -25.74
CA ALA A 41 -7.38 -13.14 -25.01
C ALA A 41 -7.58 -12.85 -23.51
N ILE A 42 -6.67 -12.07 -22.90
CA ILE A 42 -6.76 -11.66 -21.50
C ILE A 42 -7.94 -10.70 -21.29
N ILE A 43 -8.09 -9.70 -22.17
CA ILE A 43 -9.21 -8.75 -22.09
C ILE A 43 -10.53 -9.46 -22.42
N GLY A 44 -10.53 -10.27 -23.49
CA GLY A 44 -11.72 -10.90 -24.04
C GLY A 44 -12.62 -9.91 -24.78
N GLN A 45 -13.58 -10.42 -25.56
CA GLN A 45 -14.53 -9.59 -26.30
C GLN A 45 -15.35 -8.71 -25.34
N GLY A 46 -15.38 -7.40 -25.58
CA GLY A 46 -16.08 -6.44 -24.73
C GLY A 46 -15.59 -6.39 -23.27
N GLY A 47 -14.39 -6.91 -22.98
CA GLY A 47 -13.86 -7.01 -21.62
C GLY A 47 -14.45 -8.14 -20.77
N ALA A 48 -15.11 -9.14 -21.37
CA ALA A 48 -15.78 -10.20 -20.63
C ALA A 48 -14.82 -10.97 -19.69
N ASN A 49 -13.63 -11.33 -20.18
CA ASN A 49 -12.67 -12.13 -19.43
C ASN A 49 -12.05 -11.33 -18.28
N ILE A 50 -11.60 -10.10 -18.54
CA ILE A 50 -11.00 -9.26 -17.48
C ILE A 50 -12.02 -8.94 -16.38
N ARG A 51 -13.30 -8.71 -16.72
CA ARG A 51 -14.37 -8.50 -15.73
C ARG A 51 -14.61 -9.74 -14.86
N GLN A 52 -14.58 -10.92 -15.47
CA GLN A 52 -14.71 -12.18 -14.73
C GLN A 52 -13.51 -12.38 -13.78
N ILE A 53 -12.29 -12.15 -14.25
CA ILE A 53 -11.07 -12.22 -13.44
C ILE A 53 -11.15 -11.25 -12.25
N THR A 54 -11.54 -9.99 -12.46
CA THR A 54 -11.75 -9.00 -11.39
C THR A 54 -12.78 -9.48 -10.37
N LYS A 55 -13.90 -10.05 -10.82
CA LYS A 55 -14.96 -10.56 -9.95
C LYS A 55 -14.49 -11.73 -9.09
N ASP A 56 -13.80 -12.70 -9.68
CA ASP A 56 -13.40 -13.93 -9.00
C ASP A 56 -12.21 -13.70 -8.07
N SER A 57 -11.24 -12.89 -8.50
CA SER A 57 -10.04 -12.57 -7.70
C SER A 57 -10.29 -11.49 -6.65
N LYS A 58 -11.37 -10.70 -6.78
CA LYS A 58 -11.62 -9.47 -6.01
C LYS A 58 -10.50 -8.42 -6.14
N ALA A 59 -9.63 -8.55 -7.13
CA ALA A 59 -8.63 -7.54 -7.44
C ALA A 59 -9.34 -6.26 -7.90
N ARG A 60 -8.92 -5.10 -7.37
CA ARG A 60 -9.41 -3.78 -7.75
C ARG A 60 -8.25 -2.88 -8.08
#